data_AF-A0A7S0BF84-F1
#
_entry.id   AF-A0A7S0BF84-F1
#
_cell.length_a   1.000
_cell.length_b   1.000
_cell.length_c   1.000
_cell.angle_alpha   90.00
_cell.angle_beta   90.00
_cell.angle_gamma   90.00
#
_symmetry.space_group_name_H-M   'P 1'
#
loop_
_entity.id
_entity.type
_entity.pdbx_description
1 polymer ?
#
loop_
_entity_poly.entity_id
_entity_poly.type
_entity_poly.pdbx_seq_one_letter_code
_entity_poly.pdbx_strand_id
1 'polypeptide(L)'
;MLFAQLGYFSPVFRGALLTALIGFWVVTSFFAGFVSARTYTMLGGTQRRMVTTGSAFLLSGALFSVFFISNLVLSLAGSSAAVSFFTLLTLLLIWLVVSVPLNVLGSFFGYKMEPVELPRKVNPAHRPIPEYSFMGPTAYVIVSGV
;
A
#
# COMPACT_ATOMS: atom_id res chain seq x y z
N MET A 1 -25.04 12.38 6.93
CA MET A 1 -25.73 13.40 7.75
C MET A 1 -25.68 13.11 9.26
N LEU A 2 -25.61 11.84 9.71
CA LEU A 2 -25.42 11.50 11.15
C LEU A 2 -24.12 12.05 11.77
N PHE A 3 -23.01 12.05 11.02
CA PHE A 3 -21.70 12.55 11.50
C PHE A 3 -21.61 14.08 11.65
N ALA A 4 -22.54 14.84 11.05
CA ALA A 4 -22.59 16.30 11.19
C ALA A 4 -23.32 16.73 12.47
N GLN A 5 -24.24 15.91 13.00
CA GLN A 5 -25.06 16.23 14.18
C GLN A 5 -24.40 15.82 15.52
N LEU A 6 -23.34 15.00 15.49
CA LEU A 6 -22.58 14.58 16.68
C LEU A 6 -21.44 15.56 17.08
N GLY A 7 -21.40 16.78 16.53
CA GLY A 7 -20.48 17.83 16.99
C GLY A 7 -19.00 17.68 16.60
N TYR A 8 -18.62 16.62 15.88
CA TYR A 8 -17.23 16.40 15.43
C TYR A 8 -16.76 17.32 14.30
N PHE A 9 -17.67 18.04 13.64
CA PHE A 9 -17.38 19.05 12.61
C PHE A 9 -17.53 20.51 13.10
N SER A 10 -17.60 20.73 14.42
CA SER A 10 -17.49 22.09 14.97
C SER A 10 -16.01 22.54 14.90
N PRO A 11 -15.70 23.76 14.41
CA PRO A 11 -14.33 24.30 14.26
C PRO A 11 -13.52 24.42 15.57
N VAL A 12 -14.09 23.96 16.69
CA VAL A 12 -13.48 23.83 18.02
C VAL A 12 -12.67 22.53 18.17
N PHE A 13 -12.92 21.50 17.34
CA PHE A 13 -12.22 20.19 17.35
C PHE A 13 -11.16 20.01 16.24
N ARG A 14 -10.68 21.10 15.63
CA ARG A 14 -9.73 21.03 14.48
C ARG A 14 -8.50 20.14 14.74
N GLY A 15 -8.00 20.14 15.96
CA GLY A 15 -6.91 19.25 16.37
C GLY A 15 -7.34 17.79 16.56
N ALA A 16 -8.53 17.56 17.13
CA ALA A 16 -9.02 16.22 17.45
C ALA A 16 -9.27 15.36 16.19
N LEU A 17 -9.78 15.97 15.12
CA LEU A 17 -9.94 15.30 13.82
C LEU A 17 -8.59 14.90 13.23
N LEU A 18 -7.60 15.80 13.25
CA LEU A 18 -6.25 15.52 12.76
C LEU A 18 -5.58 14.40 13.56
N THR A 19 -5.68 14.42 14.88
CA THR A 19 -5.14 13.34 15.72
C THR A 19 -5.86 12.02 15.49
N ALA A 20 -7.18 12.03 15.26
CA ALA A 20 -7.95 10.83 14.94
C ALA A 20 -7.53 10.23 13.58
N LEU A 21 -7.31 11.07 12.57
CA LEU A 21 -6.82 10.65 11.26
C LEU A 21 -5.41 10.05 11.34
N ILE A 22 -4.50 10.65 12.13
CA ILE A 22 -3.16 10.10 12.37
C ILE A 22 -3.27 8.74 13.08
N GLY A 23 -4.13 8.61 14.09
CA GLY A 23 -4.38 7.34 14.75
C GLY A 23 -4.93 6.26 13.81
N PHE A 24 -5.89 6.63 12.97
CA PHE A 24 -6.43 5.74 11.94
C PHE A 24 -5.36 5.29 10.93
N TRP A 25 -4.49 6.20 10.52
CA TRP A 25 -3.36 5.91 9.64
C TRP A 25 -2.36 4.91 10.27
N VAL A 26 -2.08 5.07 11.57
CA VAL A 26 -1.26 4.09 12.31
C VAL A 26 -1.94 2.72 12.35
N VAL A 27 -3.24 2.65 12.71
CA VAL A 27 -3.97 1.37 12.78
C VAL A 27 -4.03 0.66 11.43
N THR A 28 -4.31 1.41 10.36
CA THR A 28 -4.34 0.86 8.99
C THR A 28 -2.97 0.36 8.52
N SER A 29 -1.86 0.83 9.11
CA SER A 29 -0.52 0.32 8.81
C SER A 29 -0.37 -1.17 9.19
N PHE A 30 -0.99 -1.61 10.29
CA PHE A 30 -1.01 -3.03 10.68
C PHE A 30 -1.74 -3.89 9.64
N PHE A 31 -2.94 -3.46 9.24
CA PHE A 31 -3.75 -4.18 8.26
C PHE A 31 -3.08 -4.22 6.89
N ALA A 32 -2.42 -3.13 6.47
CA ALA A 32 -1.65 -3.08 5.24
C ALA A 32 -0.54 -4.14 5.22
N GLY A 33 0.23 -4.26 6.31
CA GLY A 33 1.26 -5.28 6.46
C GLY A 33 0.71 -6.71 6.48
N PHE A 34 -0.43 -6.93 7.13
CA PHE A 34 -1.09 -8.23 7.18
C PHE A 34 -1.59 -8.68 5.80
N VAL A 35 -2.30 -7.80 5.09
CA VAL A 35 -2.85 -8.09 3.76
C VAL A 35 -1.73 -8.28 2.74
N SER A 36 -0.70 -7.44 2.75
CA SER A 36 0.44 -7.59 1.83
C SER A 36 1.16 -8.94 2.00
N ALA A 37 1.37 -9.35 3.26
CA ALA A 37 1.97 -10.64 3.58
C ALA A 37 1.10 -11.82 3.11
N ARG A 38 -0.23 -11.74 3.29
CA ARG A 38 -1.17 -12.78 2.83
C ARG A 38 -1.19 -12.91 1.32
N THR A 39 -1.36 -11.80 0.60
CA THR A 39 -1.39 -11.79 -0.86
C THR A 39 -0.06 -12.28 -1.44
N TYR A 40 1.08 -11.83 -0.91
CA TYR A 40 2.38 -12.28 -1.38
C TYR A 40 2.64 -13.77 -1.15
N THR A 41 2.17 -14.29 -0.01
CA THR A 41 2.28 -15.72 0.31
C THR A 41 1.37 -16.58 -0.57
N MET A 42 0.16 -16.11 -0.91
CA MET A 42 -0.74 -16.78 -1.87
C MET A 42 -0.14 -16.86 -3.28
N LEU A 43 0.66 -15.87 -3.67
CA LEU A 43 1.35 -15.84 -4.97
C LEU A 43 2.62 -16.70 -5.03
N GLY A 44 2.98 -17.40 -3.94
CA GLY A 44 4.20 -18.21 -3.87
C GLY A 44 5.49 -17.39 -3.78
N GLY A 45 5.41 -16.14 -3.36
CA GLY A 45 6.55 -15.24 -3.27
C GLY A 45 7.55 -15.64 -2.18
N THR A 46 8.85 -15.66 -2.52
CA THR A 46 9.94 -16.05 -1.61
C THR A 46 10.59 -14.84 -0.89
N GLN A 47 10.53 -13.65 -1.48
CA GLN A 47 11.20 -12.44 -0.96
C GLN A 47 10.34 -11.64 0.03
N ARG A 48 10.08 -12.24 1.21
CA ARG A 48 9.25 -11.62 2.27
C ARG A 48 9.79 -10.28 2.80
N ARG A 49 11.12 -10.15 2.90
CA ARG A 49 11.78 -8.93 3.41
C ARG A 49 11.44 -7.71 2.56
N MET A 50 11.59 -7.83 1.24
CA MET A 50 11.39 -6.73 0.30
C MET A 50 9.92 -6.28 0.22
N VAL A 51 8.98 -7.23 0.33
CA VAL A 51 7.55 -6.91 0.38
C VAL A 51 7.19 -6.20 1.69
N THR A 52 7.74 -6.64 2.83
CA THR A 52 7.46 -6.01 4.13
C THR A 52 8.00 -4.58 4.19
N THR A 53 9.24 -4.33 3.74
CA THR A 53 9.77 -2.96 3.64
C THR A 53 9.02 -2.16 2.58
N GLY A 54 8.70 -2.76 1.43
CA GLY A 54 7.89 -2.11 0.39
C GLY A 54 6.54 -1.63 0.91
N SER A 55 5.79 -2.47 1.63
CA SER A 55 4.48 -2.10 2.17
C SER A 55 4.55 -1.04 3.28
N ALA A 56 5.66 -0.96 4.01
CA ALA A 56 5.87 0.05 5.05
C ALA A 56 6.29 1.42 4.50
N PHE A 57 7.06 1.44 3.41
CA PHE A 57 7.67 2.67 2.90
C PHE A 57 7.01 3.25 1.64
N LEU A 58 6.52 2.43 0.71
CA LEU A 58 6.06 2.93 -0.59
C LEU A 58 4.88 3.89 -0.46
N LEU A 59 3.80 3.45 0.18
CA LEU A 59 2.58 4.26 0.29
C LEU A 59 2.79 5.46 1.21
N SER A 60 3.32 5.22 2.42
CA SER A 60 3.55 6.27 3.41
C SER A 60 4.61 7.29 2.95
N GLY A 61 5.68 6.83 2.31
CA GLY A 61 6.73 7.69 1.76
C GLY A 61 6.26 8.52 0.58
N ALA A 62 5.41 7.97 -0.30
CA ALA A 62 4.79 8.73 -1.38
C ALA A 62 3.88 9.84 -0.83
N LEU A 63 3.02 9.52 0.16
CA LEU A 63 2.16 10.51 0.81
C LEU A 63 2.97 11.61 1.51
N PHE A 64 4.02 11.24 2.24
CA PHE A 64 4.91 12.20 2.90
C PHE A 64 5.62 13.08 1.88
N SER A 65 6.07 12.53 0.75
CA SER A 65 6.74 13.28 -0.31
C SER A 65 5.81 14.32 -0.95
N VAL A 66 4.57 13.93 -1.27
CA VAL A 66 3.57 14.86 -1.81
C VAL A 66 3.27 15.97 -0.79
N PHE A 67 3.04 15.61 0.47
CA PHE A 67 2.80 16.57 1.54
C PHE A 67 3.99 17.54 1.73
N PHE A 68 5.21 17.01 1.70
CA PHE A 68 6.43 17.80 1.83
C PHE A 68 6.60 18.80 0.68
N ILE A 69 6.39 18.37 -0.56
CA ILE A 69 6.43 19.26 -1.74
C ILE A 69 5.35 20.33 -1.63
N SER A 70 4.12 19.97 -1.30
CA SER A 70 3.04 20.94 -1.07
C SER A 70 3.40 21.94 0.03
N ASN A 71 3.99 21.47 1.14
CA ASN A 71 4.44 22.33 2.23
C ASN A 71 5.58 23.26 1.81
N LEU A 72 6.49 22.80 0.96
CA LEU A 72 7.58 23.62 0.41
C LEU A 72 7.03 24.75 -0.47
N VAL A 73 6.06 24.45 -1.33
CA VAL A 73 5.37 25.47 -2.15
C VAL A 73 4.64 26.49 -1.28
N LEU A 74 3.92 26.04 -0.25
CA LEU A 74 3.23 26.91 0.71
C LEU A 74 4.20 27.82 1.47
N SER A 75 5.36 27.28 1.86
CA SER A 75 6.41 28.03 2.54
C SER A 75 7.02 29.10 1.65
N LEU A 76 7.26 28.81 0.37
CA LEU A 76 7.76 29.79 -0.61
C LEU A 76 6.74 30.89 -0.89
N ALA A 77 5.45 30.57 -0.90
CA ALA A 77 4.37 31.53 -1.07
C ALA A 77 4.11 32.41 0.17
N GLY A 78 4.86 32.21 1.28
CA GLY A 78 4.66 32.94 2.54
C GLY A 78 3.29 32.68 3.19
N SER A 79 2.64 31.58 2.85
CA SER A 79 1.29 31.28 3.32
C SER A 79 1.29 30.86 4.78
N SER A 80 0.35 31.40 5.58
CA SER A 80 0.13 30.97 6.98
C SER A 80 -0.39 29.53 7.12
N ALA A 81 -0.70 28.87 6.00
CA ALA A 81 -1.02 27.44 5.97
C ALA A 81 0.23 26.54 5.89
N ALA A 82 1.44 27.11 5.79
CA ALA A 82 2.67 26.34 5.88
C ALA A 82 2.80 25.70 7.27
N VAL A 83 3.02 24.39 7.28
CA VAL A 83 3.15 23.59 8.50
C VAL A 83 4.56 23.79 9.07
N SER A 84 4.62 23.96 10.40
CA SER A 84 5.88 24.18 11.10
C SER A 84 6.83 22.98 10.97
N PHE A 85 8.14 23.23 11.00
CA PHE A 85 9.18 22.19 10.93
C PHE A 85 9.00 21.08 11.98
N PHE A 86 8.63 21.45 13.21
CA PHE A 86 8.42 20.49 14.30
C PHE A 86 7.26 19.53 14.03
N THR A 87 6.20 20.00 13.36
CA THR A 87 5.06 19.14 13.00
C THR A 87 5.47 18.12 11.94
N LEU A 88 6.27 18.52 10.95
CA LEU A 88 6.84 17.60 9.95
C LEU A 88 7.72 16.53 10.60
N LEU A 89 8.59 16.93 11.54
CA LEU A 89 9.43 16.01 12.29
C LEU A 89 8.60 15.04 13.13
N THR A 90 7.53 15.52 13.77
CA THR A 90 6.62 14.69 14.57
C THR A 90 5.93 13.62 13.69
N LEU A 91 5.43 14.00 12.52
CA LEU A 91 4.85 13.06 11.55
C LEU A 91 5.87 12.00 11.10
N LEU A 92 7.11 12.42 10.82
CA LEU A 92 8.20 11.52 10.46
C LEU A 92 8.52 10.52 11.59
N LEU A 93 8.55 10.98 12.85
CA LEU A 93 8.80 10.11 14.00
C LEU A 93 7.66 9.12 14.22
N ILE A 94 6.40 9.55 14.13
CA ILE A 94 5.25 8.64 14.24
C ILE A 94 5.30 7.59 13.13
N TRP A 95 5.71 7.98 11.92
CA TRP A 95 5.88 7.05 10.82
C TRP A 95 6.95 5.99 11.12
N LEU A 96 8.18 6.43 11.42
CA LEU A 96 9.32 5.52 11.57
C LEU A 96 9.27 4.69 12.86
N VAL A 97 8.81 5.27 13.96
CA VAL A 97 8.84 4.65 15.30
C VAL A 97 7.59 3.82 15.58
N VAL A 98 6.44 4.18 15.00
CA VAL A 98 5.17 3.49 15.30
C VAL A 98 4.62 2.77 14.09
N SER A 99 4.38 3.47 12.98
CA SER A 99 3.73 2.87 11.79
C SER A 99 4.57 1.76 11.15
N VAL A 100 5.88 1.98 10.97
CA VAL A 100 6.80 0.98 10.38
C VAL A 100 6.85 -0.32 11.20
N PRO A 101 7.18 -0.31 12.52
CA PRO A 101 7.20 -1.56 13.28
C PRO A 101 5.83 -2.21 13.40
N LEU A 102 4.75 -1.43 13.44
CA LEU A 102 3.39 -1.98 13.45
C LEU A 102 3.03 -2.67 12.13
N ASN A 103 3.48 -2.14 10.99
CA ASN A 103 3.32 -2.77 9.68
C ASN A 103 4.11 -4.09 9.62
N VAL A 104 5.37 -4.08 10.06
CA VAL A 104 6.21 -5.29 10.17
C VAL A 104 5.55 -6.34 11.06
N LEU A 105 4.95 -5.92 12.18
CA LEU A 105 4.21 -6.81 13.07
C LEU A 105 2.98 -7.42 12.38
N GLY A 106 2.22 -6.63 11.63
CA GLY A 106 1.11 -7.11 10.80
C GLY A 106 1.56 -8.14 9.77
N SER A 107 2.66 -7.87 9.06
CA SER A 107 3.25 -8.82 8.10
C SER A 107 3.74 -10.09 8.77
N PHE A 108 4.33 -10.01 9.97
CA PHE A 108 4.76 -11.18 10.74
C PHE A 108 3.60 -12.12 11.07
N PHE A 109 2.46 -11.58 11.52
CA PHE A 109 1.25 -12.38 11.72
C PHE A 109 0.69 -12.94 10.40
N GLY A 110 0.73 -12.16 9.32
CA GLY A 110 0.30 -12.60 7.99
C GLY A 110 1.12 -13.78 7.44
N TYR A 111 2.43 -13.82 7.71
CA TYR A 111 3.31 -14.91 7.27
C TYR A 111 3.24 -16.18 8.12
N LYS A 112 2.76 -16.09 9.36
CA LYS A 112 2.56 -17.27 10.24
C LYS A 112 1.33 -18.09 9.86
N MET A 113 0.35 -17.46 9.21
CA MET A 113 -0.87 -18.15 8.79
C MET A 113 -0.62 -18.97 7.53
N GLU A 114 -1.23 -20.15 7.47
CA GLU A 114 -1.11 -21.05 6.31
C GLU A 114 -1.61 -20.35 5.03
N PRO A 115 -0.89 -20.49 3.90
CA PRO A 115 -1.32 -19.95 2.62
C PRO A 115 -2.70 -20.50 2.27
N VAL A 116 -3.61 -19.63 1.82
CA VAL A 116 -4.88 -20.11 1.27
C VAL A 116 -4.58 -20.82 -0.04
N GLU A 117 -4.94 -22.09 -0.13
CA GLU A 117 -4.83 -22.84 -1.38
C GLU A 117 -5.70 -22.17 -2.45
N LEU A 118 -5.06 -21.77 -3.56
CA LEU A 118 -5.80 -21.22 -4.69
C LEU A 118 -6.68 -22.33 -5.30
N PRO A 119 -7.94 -22.02 -5.66
CA PRO A 119 -8.92 -23.01 -6.13
C PRO A 119 -8.50 -23.74 -7.41
N ARG A 120 -7.49 -23.24 -8.13
CA ARG A 120 -6.78 -23.98 -9.17
C ARG A 120 -5.28 -23.99 -8.87
N LYS A 121 -4.70 -25.18 -8.80
CA LYS A 121 -3.28 -25.37 -9.09
C LYS A 121 -3.08 -24.96 -10.54
N VAL A 122 -2.23 -23.96 -10.79
CA VAL A 122 -1.81 -23.63 -12.16
C VAL A 122 -1.07 -24.85 -12.66
N ASN A 123 -1.73 -25.69 -13.47
CA ASN A 123 -1.06 -26.81 -14.11
C ASN A 123 -0.10 -26.20 -15.14
N PRO A 124 1.23 -26.22 -14.93
CA PRO A 124 2.18 -25.67 -15.88
C PRO A 124 2.40 -26.64 -17.05
N ALA A 125 1.37 -27.41 -17.42
CA ALA A 125 1.40 -28.23 -18.60
C ALA A 125 1.64 -27.31 -19.80
N HIS A 126 2.87 -27.36 -20.31
CA HIS A 126 3.23 -26.77 -21.59
C HIS A 126 2.27 -27.34 -22.60
N ARG A 127 1.33 -26.52 -23.08
CA ARG A 127 0.48 -26.90 -24.19
C ARG A 127 1.44 -27.25 -25.33
N PRO A 128 1.41 -28.47 -25.87
CA PRO A 128 2.23 -28.81 -27.03
C PRO A 128 1.89 -27.83 -28.14
N ILE A 129 2.89 -27.11 -28.63
CA ILE A 129 2.74 -26.26 -29.81
C ILE A 129 2.60 -27.25 -30.98
N PRO A 130 1.49 -27.26 -31.73
CA PRO A 130 1.34 -28.16 -32.86
C PRO A 130 2.47 -27.89 -33.87
N GLU A 131 3.12 -28.97 -34.34
CA GLU A 131 4.18 -28.86 -35.34
C GLU A 131 3.59 -28.37 -36.68
N TYR A 132 4.16 -27.29 -37.18
CA TYR A 132 3.74 -26.58 -38.39
C TYR A 132 4.15 -27.38 -39.64
N SER A 133 3.23 -28.16 -40.21
CA SER A 133 3.54 -28.96 -41.40
C SER A 133 3.44 -28.19 -42.73
N PHE A 134 2.88 -26.98 -42.78
CA PHE A 134 2.73 -26.27 -44.08
C PHE A 134 2.60 -24.74 -44.04
N MET A 135 2.33 -24.11 -42.89
CA MET A 135 2.03 -22.68 -42.79
C MET A 135 3.02 -21.98 -41.85
N GLY A 136 3.60 -20.88 -42.30
CA GLY A 136 4.51 -20.07 -41.48
C GLY A 136 3.80 -19.45 -40.26
N PRO A 137 4.55 -19.05 -39.21
CA PRO A 137 4.00 -18.60 -37.93
C PRO A 137 2.98 -17.46 -38.04
N THR A 138 3.20 -16.56 -39.00
CA THR A 138 2.35 -15.37 -39.23
C THR A 138 0.99 -15.72 -39.83
N ALA A 139 0.95 -16.67 -40.77
CA ALA A 139 -0.28 -17.09 -41.42
C ALA A 139 -1.19 -17.88 -40.47
N TYR A 140 -0.60 -18.61 -39.52
CA TYR A 140 -1.34 -19.35 -38.49
C TYR A 140 -2.04 -18.41 -37.49
N VAL A 141 -1.39 -17.33 -37.06
CA VAL A 141 -2.02 -16.32 -36.17
C VAL A 141 -3.25 -15.70 -36.85
N ILE A 142 -3.14 -15.38 -38.14
CA ILE A 142 -4.25 -14.79 -38.91
C ILE A 142 -5.43 -15.76 -39.06
N VAL A 143 -5.17 -17.05 -39.32
CA VAL A 143 -6.23 -18.05 -39.52
C VAL A 143 -6.86 -18.50 -38.20
N SER A 144 -6.09 -18.53 -37.12
CA SER A 144 -6.56 -19.00 -35.80
C SER A 144 -7.36 -17.95 -35.01
N GLY A 145 -7.43 -16.70 -35.48
CA GLY A 145 -8.32 -15.68 -34.91
C GLY A 145 -7.98 -15.28 -33.47
N VAL A 146 -6.68 -15.29 -33.12
CA VAL A 146 -6.13 -14.67 -31.89
C VAL A 146 -5.34 -13.43 -32.26
#